data_AF-A0A3A4Z174-F1
#
_entry.id   AF-A0A3A4Z174-F1
#
_cell.length_a   1.000
_cell.length_b   1.000
_cell.length_c   1.000
_cell.angle_alpha   90.00
_cell.angle_beta   90.00
_cell.angle_gamma   90.00
#
_symmetry.space_group_name_H-M   'P 1'
#
loop_
_entity.id
_entity.type
_entity.pdbx_description
1 polymer ?
#
loop_
_entity_poly.entity_id
_entity_poly.type
_entity_poly.pdbx_seq_one_letter_code
_entity_poly.pdbx_strand_id
1 'polypeptide(L)'
;MLTLTEVKDISGEAGDFQVTLTQHPRYVDVDKCIACGACAEKCPKKIPNSYDCGLGNRKAIYVKYAQAVPLKYAIDPEYCIKLTKGKCGNCEKVCPAGAIRYDDKEKIISLKVGAVILADGSETYDPTNHDTYGYRENPNIVTSLEFERILSAAGPYSGHMVRPSDRKEPEKIAWLQCIGSRDVHLGARGYCSSVCCTYAVKEAMLAKEHAHKGLDAAVFYMDIRTHGKDFERYYNRAKNELGVRFIKSRVTRILPEPDTGRNIIRYVDEGGRRIEEAFDMVVLSVGLGATAHGKELAERLGVDLDTYGYPLTSSFSPVQTSRPGIFVCGARQAPKDIPSSVVDSSAAAGVVGSRLAEIRWSQTKTQPVQESRDIRGEQVRIGVFVCRCGTNIGGIVDVPAVVEYARSLPGVAYAEENMFSCSQDTQ
;
A
#
# COMPACT_ATOMS: atom_id res chain seq x y z
N MET A 1 3.75 10.92 -15.72
CA MET A 1 3.03 10.71 -14.46
C MET A 1 2.98 12.03 -13.69
N LEU A 2 1.81 12.44 -13.18
CA LEU A 2 1.67 13.64 -12.36
C LEU A 2 1.33 13.19 -10.92
N THR A 3 2.28 13.32 -9.99
CA THR A 3 2.07 13.00 -8.57
C THR A 3 1.63 14.23 -7.78
N LEU A 4 1.03 14.04 -6.60
CA LEU A 4 0.49 15.13 -5.78
C LEU A 4 -0.50 15.97 -6.59
N THR A 5 -1.32 15.30 -7.40
CA THR A 5 -2.21 15.94 -8.35
C THR A 5 -3.58 15.29 -8.24
N GLU A 6 -4.62 16.12 -8.19
CA GLU A 6 -6.01 15.68 -8.05
C GLU A 6 -6.84 16.23 -9.20
N VAL A 7 -7.89 15.49 -9.57
CA VAL A 7 -8.86 15.95 -10.55
C VAL A 7 -9.80 16.95 -9.87
N LYS A 8 -9.78 18.19 -10.36
CA LYS A 8 -10.66 19.26 -9.88
C LYS A 8 -12.01 19.21 -10.58
N ASP A 9 -11.98 19.16 -11.91
CA ASP A 9 -13.16 19.24 -12.76
C ASP A 9 -12.96 18.52 -14.10
N ILE A 10 -14.04 18.00 -14.68
CA ILE A 10 -14.07 17.44 -16.04
C ILE A 10 -15.32 17.90 -16.77
N SER A 11 -15.13 18.59 -17.88
CA SER A 11 -16.19 19.01 -18.80
C SER A 11 -16.01 18.39 -20.19
N GLY A 12 -17.06 18.42 -21.00
CA GLY A 12 -17.09 17.81 -22.32
C GLY A 12 -17.71 16.41 -22.36
N GLU A 13 -17.48 15.73 -23.48
CA GLU A 13 -18.13 14.47 -23.85
C GLU A 13 -17.12 13.41 -24.28
N ALA A 14 -17.60 12.18 -24.48
CA ALA A 14 -16.75 11.07 -24.87
C ALA A 14 -15.95 11.40 -26.15
N GLY A 15 -14.62 11.31 -26.08
CA GLY A 15 -13.72 11.68 -27.17
C GLY A 15 -13.16 13.11 -27.09
N ASP A 16 -13.81 14.02 -26.34
CA ASP A 16 -13.37 15.40 -26.16
C ASP A 16 -13.67 15.90 -24.74
N PHE A 17 -12.85 15.47 -23.77
CA PHE A 17 -12.89 15.97 -22.41
C PHE A 17 -11.82 17.03 -22.16
N GLN A 18 -12.23 18.07 -21.44
CA GLN A 18 -11.33 19.03 -20.80
C GLN A 18 -11.23 18.72 -19.30
N VAL A 19 -10.05 18.31 -18.86
CA VAL A 19 -9.77 17.93 -17.47
C VAL A 19 -8.94 19.02 -16.81
N THR A 20 -9.46 19.56 -15.71
CA THR A 20 -8.72 20.50 -14.86
C THR A 20 -8.15 19.75 -13.68
N LEU A 21 -6.83 19.84 -13.52
CA LEU A 21 -6.07 19.21 -12.46
C LEU A 21 -5.51 20.27 -11.50
N THR A 22 -5.52 19.96 -10.22
CA THR A 22 -4.81 20.72 -9.19
C THR A 22 -3.58 19.93 -8.79
N GLN A 23 -2.38 20.46 -9.08
CA GLN A 23 -1.12 19.91 -8.60
C GLN A 23 -0.69 20.65 -7.34
N HIS A 24 -0.70 19.93 -6.22
CA HIS A 24 -0.28 20.40 -4.91
C HIS A 24 1.24 20.61 -4.88
N PRO A 25 1.72 21.65 -4.15
CA PRO A 25 3.14 21.91 -4.03
C PRO A 25 3.86 20.74 -3.34
N ARG A 26 5.01 20.36 -3.90
CA ARG A 26 5.89 19.33 -3.31
C ARG A 26 6.87 19.94 -2.31
N TYR A 27 7.18 21.23 -2.51
CA TYR A 27 8.22 22.00 -1.82
C TYR A 27 9.64 21.42 -1.98
N VAL A 28 9.81 20.54 -2.97
CA VAL A 28 11.06 19.92 -3.35
C VAL A 28 11.09 19.84 -4.87
N ASP A 29 12.17 20.35 -5.46
CA ASP A 29 12.45 20.26 -6.88
C ASP A 29 12.79 18.81 -7.26
N VAL A 30 11.95 18.22 -8.10
CA VAL A 30 12.04 16.82 -8.51
C VAL A 30 13.29 16.55 -9.36
N ASP A 31 13.72 17.52 -10.16
CA ASP A 31 14.85 17.36 -11.08
C ASP A 31 16.18 17.44 -10.33
N LYS A 32 16.23 18.20 -9.23
CA LYS A 32 17.43 18.32 -8.39
C LYS A 32 17.50 17.26 -7.28
N CYS A 33 16.36 16.77 -6.79
CA CYS A 33 16.35 15.90 -5.63
C CYS A 33 16.99 14.53 -5.94
N ILE A 34 18.08 14.21 -5.26
CA ILE A 34 18.78 12.91 -5.38
C ILE A 34 18.32 11.87 -4.34
N ALA A 35 17.26 12.14 -3.59
CA ALA A 35 16.66 11.24 -2.61
C ALA A 35 17.59 10.66 -1.52
N CYS A 36 18.71 11.31 -1.21
CA CYS A 36 19.69 10.84 -0.22
C CYS A 36 19.22 10.78 1.25
N GLY A 37 18.08 11.38 1.61
CA GLY A 37 17.51 11.33 2.96
C GLY A 37 18.11 12.24 4.03
N ALA A 38 19.24 12.91 3.76
CA ALA A 38 19.88 13.85 4.71
C ALA A 38 18.92 14.92 5.27
N CYS A 39 17.96 15.36 4.46
CA CYS A 39 16.96 16.34 4.84
C CYS A 39 15.94 15.81 5.87
N ALA A 40 15.54 14.54 5.78
CA ALA A 40 14.62 13.89 6.71
C ALA A 40 15.28 13.59 8.05
N GLU A 41 16.53 13.13 8.04
CA GLU A 41 17.30 12.88 9.27
C GLU A 41 17.36 14.11 10.18
N LYS A 42 17.56 15.30 9.59
CA LYS A 42 17.68 16.58 10.32
C LYS A 42 16.35 17.28 10.59
N CYS A 43 15.24 16.71 10.13
CA CYS A 43 13.92 17.25 10.42
C CYS A 43 13.52 16.96 11.88
N PRO A 44 13.22 17.98 12.70
CA PRO A 44 12.90 17.77 14.12
C PRO A 44 11.49 17.24 14.34
N LYS A 45 10.56 17.46 13.39
CA LYS A 45 9.15 17.08 13.55
C LYS A 45 8.97 15.57 13.33
N LYS A 46 8.36 14.90 14.29
CA LYS A 46 7.88 13.50 14.19
C LYS A 46 6.36 13.52 14.02
N ILE A 47 5.86 12.72 13.08
CA ILE A 47 4.44 12.63 12.69
C ILE A 47 4.11 11.15 12.55
N PRO A 48 2.96 10.66 13.05
CA PRO A 48 2.52 9.30 12.78
C PRO A 48 2.52 9.02 11.27
N ASN A 49 3.14 7.91 10.85
CA ASN A 49 3.23 7.57 9.44
C ASN A 49 1.95 6.87 8.99
N SER A 50 1.16 7.54 8.14
CA SER A 50 -0.07 6.97 7.58
C SER A 50 0.18 5.76 6.70
N TYR A 51 1.34 5.65 6.04
CA TYR A 51 1.70 4.46 5.26
C TYR A 51 1.95 3.23 6.16
N ASP A 52 2.44 3.46 7.39
CA ASP A 52 2.63 2.42 8.40
C ASP A 52 1.46 2.32 9.38
N CYS A 53 0.28 2.82 8.99
CA CYS A 53 -0.93 2.79 9.82
C CYS A 53 -0.75 3.42 11.21
N GLY A 54 0.17 4.37 11.36
CA GLY A 54 0.47 5.02 12.65
C GLY A 54 1.34 4.21 13.61
N LEU A 55 1.76 2.99 13.25
CA LEU A 55 2.66 2.15 14.05
C LEU A 55 4.07 2.74 14.19
N GLY A 56 4.48 3.53 13.19
CA GLY A 56 5.76 4.23 13.12
C GLY A 56 5.58 5.74 12.98
N ASN A 57 6.70 6.46 13.10
CA ASN A 57 6.74 7.90 12.85
C ASN A 57 7.53 8.21 11.58
N ARG A 58 7.03 9.13 10.77
CA ARG A 58 7.76 9.82 9.70
C ARG A 58 8.13 11.25 10.11
N LYS A 59 8.82 11.93 9.21
CA LYS A 59 9.21 13.34 9.32
C LYS A 59 8.29 14.22 8.48
N ALA A 60 8.35 15.54 8.70
CA ALA A 60 7.60 16.50 7.89
C ALA A 60 8.10 16.52 6.44
N ILE A 61 9.41 16.37 6.21
CA ILE A 61 9.96 16.06 4.88
C ILE A 61 10.15 14.56 4.77
N TYR A 62 9.55 13.93 3.77
CA TYR A 62 9.42 12.47 3.71
C TYR A 62 9.38 11.94 2.28
N VAL A 63 9.66 10.64 2.14
CA VAL A 63 9.21 9.80 1.03
C VAL A 63 8.11 8.90 1.59
N LYS A 64 7.06 8.61 0.81
CA LYS A 64 5.90 7.84 1.30
C LYS A 64 6.28 6.44 1.77
N TYR A 65 7.17 5.78 1.04
CA TYR A 65 7.76 4.47 1.35
C TYR A 65 9.09 4.31 0.60
N ALA A 66 9.93 3.34 0.98
CA ALA A 66 11.31 3.24 0.50
C ALA A 66 11.43 3.10 -1.04
N GLN A 67 10.46 2.48 -1.70
CA GLN A 67 10.42 2.26 -3.15
C GLN A 67 9.38 3.15 -3.85
N ALA A 68 9.10 4.34 -3.30
CA ALA A 68 8.09 5.22 -3.90
C ALA A 68 8.54 5.72 -5.28
N VAL A 69 7.63 5.66 -6.27
CA VAL A 69 7.85 6.21 -7.61
C VAL A 69 7.06 7.53 -7.77
N PRO A 70 7.71 8.67 -8.11
CA PRO A 70 9.15 8.83 -8.25
C PRO A 70 9.81 8.86 -6.86
N LEU A 71 11.04 8.34 -6.76
CA LEU A 71 11.79 8.33 -5.49
C LEU A 71 12.29 9.73 -5.18
N LYS A 72 11.39 10.57 -4.65
CA LYS A 72 11.59 12.00 -4.42
C LYS A 72 10.88 12.41 -3.15
N TYR A 73 11.57 13.20 -2.34
CA TYR A 73 11.02 13.75 -1.12
C TYR A 73 9.88 14.75 -1.41
N ALA A 74 9.00 14.92 -0.44
CA ALA A 74 7.99 15.97 -0.38
C ALA A 74 7.97 16.55 1.05
N ILE A 75 7.56 17.80 1.19
CA ILE A 75 7.32 18.41 2.50
C ILE A 75 5.82 18.44 2.75
N ASP A 76 5.42 17.95 3.91
CA ASP A 76 4.06 18.07 4.41
C ASP A 76 3.81 19.49 4.95
N PRO A 77 2.98 20.30 4.28
CA PRO A 77 2.76 21.69 4.65
C PRO A 77 2.07 21.85 6.00
N GLU A 78 1.22 20.89 6.39
CA GLU A 78 0.43 20.98 7.63
C GLU A 78 1.32 20.89 8.87
N TYR A 79 2.41 20.13 8.78
CA TYR A 79 3.29 19.85 9.93
C TYR A 79 4.66 20.53 9.85
N CYS A 80 5.04 21.08 8.69
CA CYS A 80 6.34 21.72 8.51
C CYS A 80 6.45 23.04 9.30
N ILE A 81 7.42 23.13 10.21
CA ILE A 81 7.66 24.32 11.04
C ILE A 81 8.06 25.55 10.21
N LYS A 82 8.73 25.35 9.06
CA LYS A 82 9.08 26.46 8.17
C LYS A 82 7.85 27.05 7.50
N LEU A 83 6.99 26.20 6.96
CA LEU A 83 5.78 26.62 6.23
C LEU A 83 4.70 27.18 7.17
N THR A 84 4.56 26.62 8.37
CA THR A 84 3.54 27.05 9.35
C THR A 84 4.00 28.22 10.23
N LYS A 85 5.28 28.31 10.59
CA LYS A 85 5.79 29.27 11.59
C LYS A 85 6.95 30.14 11.11
N GLY A 86 7.49 29.93 9.91
CA GLY A 86 8.61 30.70 9.34
C GLY A 86 10.00 30.45 9.94
N LYS A 87 10.10 29.71 11.06
CA LYS A 87 11.30 29.67 11.94
C LYS A 87 12.29 28.52 11.69
N CYS A 88 12.01 27.56 10.80
CA CYS A 88 12.91 26.42 10.49
C CYS A 88 13.72 26.65 9.20
N GLY A 89 14.37 25.59 8.69
CA GLY A 89 15.20 25.62 7.48
C GLY A 89 16.25 24.51 7.39
N ASN A 90 16.28 23.56 8.34
CA ASN A 90 17.34 22.55 8.41
C ASN A 90 17.47 21.71 7.14
N CYS A 91 16.35 21.26 6.57
CA CYS A 91 16.36 20.45 5.35
C CYS A 91 16.97 21.19 4.15
N GLU A 92 16.78 22.50 4.05
CA GLU A 92 17.39 23.33 3.02
C GLU A 92 18.90 23.44 3.22
N LYS A 93 19.35 23.74 4.43
CA LYS A 93 20.79 23.89 4.78
C LYS A 93 21.62 22.63 4.52
N VAL A 94 21.02 21.45 4.69
CA VAL A 94 21.73 20.16 4.57
C VAL A 94 21.50 19.48 3.24
N CYS A 95 20.68 20.03 2.34
CA CYS A 95 20.41 19.42 1.05
C CYS A 95 21.60 19.69 0.10
N PRO A 96 22.41 18.68 -0.26
CA PRO A 96 23.58 18.89 -1.12
C PRO A 96 23.19 19.33 -2.55
N ALA A 97 21.99 18.93 -3.00
CA ALA A 97 21.50 19.24 -4.33
C ALA A 97 20.75 20.59 -4.44
N GLY A 98 20.56 21.31 -3.31
CA GLY A 98 19.78 22.56 -3.30
C GLY A 98 18.35 22.38 -3.82
N ALA A 99 17.72 21.26 -3.50
CA ALA A 99 16.42 20.87 -4.05
C ALA A 99 15.22 21.39 -3.23
N ILE A 100 15.42 21.93 -2.03
CA ILE A 100 14.32 22.41 -1.18
C ILE A 100 13.78 23.75 -1.72
N ARG A 101 12.46 23.86 -1.90
CA ARG A 101 11.80 25.04 -2.47
C ARG A 101 10.51 25.36 -1.72
N TYR A 102 10.59 26.14 -0.64
CA TYR A 102 9.42 26.42 0.22
C TYR A 102 8.36 27.33 -0.42
N ASP A 103 8.73 28.09 -1.44
CA ASP A 103 7.86 28.98 -2.21
C ASP A 103 7.15 28.27 -3.37
N ASP A 104 7.28 26.93 -3.47
CA ASP A 104 6.51 26.12 -4.41
C ASP A 104 5.00 26.32 -4.16
N LYS A 105 4.25 26.59 -5.24
CA LYS A 105 2.82 26.91 -5.19
C LYS A 105 2.01 25.86 -5.92
N GLU A 106 0.74 25.77 -5.55
CA GLU A 106 -0.25 25.00 -6.28
C GLU A 106 -0.31 25.44 -7.75
N LYS A 107 -0.43 24.46 -8.65
CA LYS A 107 -0.53 24.70 -10.10
C LYS A 107 -1.82 24.12 -10.62
N ILE A 108 -2.55 24.91 -11.40
CA ILE A 108 -3.70 24.44 -12.16
C ILE A 108 -3.22 24.01 -13.54
N ILE A 109 -3.45 22.76 -13.90
CA ILE A 109 -3.06 22.16 -15.18
C ILE A 109 -4.32 21.79 -15.92
N SER A 110 -4.39 22.14 -17.21
CA SER A 110 -5.53 21.81 -18.07
C SER A 110 -5.08 20.79 -19.11
N LEU A 111 -5.76 19.64 -19.18
CA LEU A 111 -5.46 18.55 -20.11
C LEU A 111 -6.67 18.25 -20.99
N LYS A 112 -6.42 18.07 -22.29
CA LYS A 112 -7.40 17.57 -23.24
C LYS A 112 -7.24 16.06 -23.39
N VAL A 113 -8.29 15.28 -23.14
CA VAL A 113 -8.24 13.80 -23.17
C VAL A 113 -9.48 13.23 -23.87
N GLY A 114 -9.33 12.07 -24.52
CA GLY A 114 -10.46 11.40 -25.17
C GLY A 114 -11.28 10.48 -24.26
N ALA A 115 -10.68 10.02 -23.15
CA ALA A 115 -11.31 9.12 -22.19
C ALA A 115 -10.70 9.27 -20.80
N VAL A 116 -11.45 8.86 -19.77
CA VAL A 116 -11.05 8.91 -18.36
C VAL A 116 -11.24 7.52 -17.75
N ILE A 117 -10.24 7.00 -17.03
CA ILE A 117 -10.34 5.73 -16.29
C ILE A 117 -10.20 6.01 -14.80
N LEU A 118 -11.22 5.66 -14.01
CA LEU A 118 -11.21 5.74 -12.56
C LEU A 118 -10.52 4.49 -11.98
N ALA A 119 -9.43 4.74 -11.24
CA ALA A 119 -8.56 3.71 -10.67
C ALA A 119 -8.03 4.13 -9.28
N ASP A 120 -8.81 4.92 -8.52
CA ASP A 120 -8.47 5.45 -7.20
C ASP A 120 -8.55 4.42 -6.05
N GLY A 121 -8.91 3.17 -6.38
CA GLY A 121 -8.82 2.03 -5.48
C GLY A 121 -9.94 1.97 -4.43
N SER A 122 -9.58 1.55 -3.22
CA SER A 122 -10.49 1.32 -2.10
C SER A 122 -9.83 1.74 -0.78
N GLU A 123 -10.65 1.88 0.26
CA GLU A 123 -10.22 2.04 1.65
C GLU A 123 -10.55 0.80 2.47
N THR A 124 -9.86 0.61 3.58
CA THR A 124 -10.19 -0.44 4.55
C THR A 124 -11.27 0.04 5.51
N TYR A 125 -12.05 -0.89 6.05
CA TYR A 125 -12.92 -0.63 7.19
C TYR A 125 -12.09 -0.15 8.39
N ASP A 126 -12.51 0.96 9.00
CA ASP A 126 -11.89 1.51 10.19
C ASP A 126 -12.68 1.05 11.45
N PRO A 127 -12.10 0.16 12.28
CA PRO A 127 -12.74 -0.34 13.48
C PRO A 127 -12.85 0.71 14.61
N THR A 128 -12.21 1.88 14.50
CA THR A 128 -12.32 2.94 15.52
C THR A 128 -13.68 3.63 15.54
N ASN A 129 -14.39 3.67 14.40
CA ASN A 129 -15.69 4.29 14.27
C ASN A 129 -16.74 3.60 15.16
N HIS A 130 -16.73 2.27 15.18
CA HIS A 130 -17.60 1.43 15.99
C HIS A 130 -16.81 0.28 16.61
N ASP A 131 -16.18 0.58 17.75
CA ASP A 131 -15.22 -0.32 18.38
C ASP A 131 -15.87 -1.44 19.20
N THR A 132 -16.42 -2.42 18.49
CA THR A 132 -17.04 -3.62 19.09
C THR A 132 -15.99 -4.60 19.64
N TYR A 133 -14.76 -4.53 19.13
CA TYR A 133 -13.71 -5.52 19.39
C TYR A 133 -12.66 -5.05 20.40
N GLY A 134 -12.75 -3.82 20.92
CA GLY A 134 -11.75 -3.26 21.84
C GLY A 134 -10.44 -2.84 21.16
N TYR A 135 -10.49 -2.57 19.85
CA TYR A 135 -9.36 -2.14 19.04
C TYR A 135 -8.64 -0.90 19.61
N ARG A 136 -9.38 0.06 20.17
CA ARG A 136 -8.79 1.25 20.81
C ARG A 136 -8.26 0.97 22.21
N GLU A 137 -8.70 -0.11 22.84
CA GLU A 137 -8.40 -0.43 24.23
C GLU A 137 -7.10 -1.23 24.37
N ASN A 138 -6.79 -2.11 23.41
CA ASN A 138 -5.59 -2.93 23.44
C ASN A 138 -4.74 -2.77 22.16
N PRO A 139 -3.50 -2.25 22.25
CA PRO A 139 -2.61 -2.11 21.09
C PRO A 139 -2.18 -3.44 20.45
N ASN A 140 -2.44 -4.58 21.10
CA ASN A 140 -2.21 -5.91 20.53
C ASN A 140 -3.39 -6.40 19.68
N ILE A 141 -4.45 -5.60 19.53
CA ILE A 141 -5.51 -5.80 18.55
C ILE A 141 -5.19 -4.90 17.37
N VAL A 142 -4.78 -5.49 16.25
CA VAL A 142 -4.36 -4.78 15.04
C VAL A 142 -5.27 -5.13 13.88
N THR A 143 -5.34 -4.29 12.87
CA THR A 143 -5.94 -4.60 11.57
C THR A 143 -4.99 -5.47 10.74
N SER A 144 -5.55 -6.22 9.78
CA SER A 144 -4.76 -6.93 8.76
C SER A 144 -3.74 -6.02 8.06
N LEU A 145 -4.13 -4.78 7.73
CA LEU A 145 -3.21 -3.83 7.10
C LEU A 145 -2.07 -3.42 8.03
N GLU A 146 -2.33 -3.19 9.32
CA GLU A 146 -1.28 -2.97 10.31
C GLU A 146 -0.36 -4.19 10.45
N PHE A 147 -0.92 -5.40 10.44
CA PHE A 147 -0.14 -6.63 10.49
C PHE A 147 0.78 -6.81 9.27
N GLU A 148 0.31 -6.46 8.06
CA GLU A 148 1.17 -6.39 6.87
C GLU A 148 2.33 -5.40 7.07
N ARG A 149 2.09 -4.25 7.70
CA ARG A 149 3.16 -3.28 8.00
C ARG A 149 4.12 -3.83 9.05
N ILE A 150 3.64 -4.56 10.06
CA ILE A 150 4.48 -5.23 11.07
C ILE A 150 5.47 -6.19 10.40
N LEU A 151 4.97 -7.07 9.53
CA LEU A 151 5.77 -8.09 8.85
C LEU A 151 6.56 -7.55 7.64
N SER A 152 6.31 -6.32 7.19
CA SER A 152 7.04 -5.75 6.07
C SER A 152 8.49 -5.46 6.43
N ALA A 153 9.43 -5.92 5.60
CA ALA A 153 10.86 -5.61 5.75
C ALA A 153 11.17 -4.10 5.70
N ALA A 154 10.39 -3.33 4.94
CA ALA A 154 10.44 -1.86 4.91
C ALA A 154 9.40 -1.22 5.86
N GLY A 155 8.85 -2.00 6.77
CA GLY A 155 7.90 -1.56 7.79
C GLY A 155 8.57 -1.01 9.04
N PRO A 156 7.76 -0.51 10.00
CA PRO A 156 8.25 0.12 11.22
C PRO A 156 9.04 -0.82 12.14
N TYR A 157 8.88 -2.13 11.97
CA TYR A 157 9.58 -3.17 12.75
C TYR A 157 10.56 -3.99 11.92
N SER A 158 10.88 -3.55 10.70
CA SER A 158 11.87 -4.20 9.83
C SER A 158 11.59 -5.69 9.56
N GLY A 159 10.31 -6.09 9.55
CA GLY A 159 9.87 -7.47 9.35
C GLY A 159 9.85 -8.34 10.60
N HIS A 160 10.20 -7.80 11.78
CA HIS A 160 10.08 -8.53 13.03
C HIS A 160 8.62 -8.60 13.48
N MET A 161 8.10 -9.83 13.64
CA MET A 161 6.75 -10.08 14.14
C MET A 161 6.68 -9.76 15.63
N VAL A 162 6.26 -8.55 15.98
CA VAL A 162 6.24 -8.07 17.37
C VAL A 162 4.90 -7.46 17.75
N ARG A 163 4.55 -7.63 19.03
CA ARG A 163 3.42 -6.95 19.67
C ARG A 163 3.65 -5.43 19.72
N PRO A 164 2.67 -4.60 19.31
CA PRO A 164 2.82 -3.15 19.40
C PRO A 164 2.98 -2.63 20.84
N SER A 165 2.39 -3.30 21.84
CA SER A 165 2.51 -2.91 23.26
C SER A 165 3.94 -2.96 23.81
N ASP A 166 4.62 -4.10 23.63
CA ASP A 166 5.83 -4.41 24.39
C ASP A 166 6.98 -4.97 23.54
N ARG A 167 6.81 -4.99 22.22
CA ARG A 167 7.81 -5.46 21.24
C ARG A 167 8.20 -6.93 21.39
N LYS A 168 7.45 -7.73 22.15
CA LYS A 168 7.70 -9.17 22.24
C LYS A 168 7.10 -9.88 21.04
N GLU A 169 7.73 -10.98 20.65
CA GLU A 169 7.19 -11.88 19.64
C GLU A 169 5.93 -12.60 20.20
N PRO A 170 4.79 -12.57 19.49
CA PRO A 170 3.60 -13.30 19.92
C PRO A 170 3.79 -14.80 19.68
N GLU A 171 3.41 -15.62 20.65
CA GLU A 171 3.41 -17.09 20.52
C GLU A 171 2.06 -17.60 20.00
N LYS A 172 1.02 -16.77 20.12
CA LYS A 172 -0.35 -17.11 19.75
C LYS A 172 -1.14 -15.95 19.14
N ILE A 173 -1.61 -16.12 17.90
CA ILE A 173 -2.32 -15.09 17.12
C ILE A 173 -3.68 -15.58 16.62
N ALA A 174 -4.71 -14.75 16.77
CA ALA A 174 -6.03 -14.97 16.19
C ALA A 174 -6.30 -14.00 15.03
N TRP A 175 -6.77 -14.51 13.89
CA TRP A 175 -7.34 -13.71 12.79
C TRP A 175 -8.86 -13.79 12.84
N LEU A 176 -9.54 -12.65 12.88
CA LEU A 176 -11.00 -12.58 12.89
C LEU A 176 -11.51 -12.18 11.51
N GLN A 177 -12.26 -13.05 10.86
CA GLN A 177 -12.79 -12.79 9.52
C GLN A 177 -14.02 -11.88 9.53
N CYS A 178 -14.26 -11.25 8.38
CA CYS A 178 -15.47 -10.45 8.11
C CYS A 178 -15.61 -9.20 8.98
N ILE A 179 -14.51 -8.57 9.39
CA ILE A 179 -14.57 -7.30 10.13
C ILE A 179 -15.02 -6.19 9.19
N GLY A 180 -16.19 -5.60 9.47
CA GLY A 180 -16.81 -4.57 8.61
C GLY A 180 -17.40 -5.10 7.31
N SER A 181 -17.64 -6.41 7.18
CA SER A 181 -18.20 -7.05 5.98
C SER A 181 -19.18 -8.15 6.34
N ARG A 182 -20.17 -8.42 5.47
CA ARG A 182 -21.26 -9.37 5.74
C ARG A 182 -21.94 -9.07 7.08
N ASP A 183 -22.15 -7.78 7.31
CA ASP A 183 -22.57 -7.23 8.57
C ASP A 183 -23.56 -6.07 8.34
N VAL A 184 -24.51 -5.94 9.25
CA VAL A 184 -25.58 -4.94 9.26
C VAL A 184 -25.40 -3.92 10.39
N HIS A 185 -24.36 -4.06 11.21
CA HIS A 185 -24.00 -3.05 12.21
C HIS A 185 -23.64 -1.71 11.55
N LEU A 186 -23.81 -0.63 12.32
CA LEU A 186 -23.49 0.73 11.87
C LEU A 186 -22.04 0.81 11.38
N GLY A 187 -21.86 1.48 10.23
CA GLY A 187 -20.56 1.62 9.55
C GLY A 187 -20.06 0.37 8.81
N ALA A 188 -20.66 -0.80 9.02
CA ALA A 188 -20.29 -2.03 8.32
C ALA A 188 -21.00 -2.14 6.96
N ARG A 189 -20.61 -3.15 6.17
CA ARG A 189 -21.12 -3.37 4.80
C ARG A 189 -21.78 -4.75 4.68
N GLY A 190 -22.93 -4.79 4.00
CA GLY A 190 -23.70 -6.03 3.78
C GLY A 190 -23.07 -7.03 2.81
N TYR A 191 -21.99 -6.65 2.11
CA TYR A 191 -21.31 -7.50 1.13
C TYR A 191 -20.06 -8.19 1.67
N CYS A 192 -19.55 -9.16 0.90
CA CYS A 192 -18.26 -9.79 1.12
C CYS A 192 -17.14 -8.96 0.49
N SER A 193 -16.06 -8.69 1.24
CA SER A 193 -14.90 -7.95 0.73
C SER A 193 -13.95 -8.76 -0.17
N SER A 194 -14.35 -9.98 -0.56
CA SER A 194 -13.68 -10.89 -1.49
C SER A 194 -12.32 -11.44 -1.05
N VAL A 195 -11.40 -10.59 -0.58
CA VAL A 195 -9.98 -10.89 -0.40
C VAL A 195 -9.59 -11.34 1.01
N CYS A 196 -10.44 -11.08 2.01
CA CYS A 196 -10.07 -11.22 3.42
C CYS A 196 -9.79 -12.64 3.89
N CYS A 197 -10.43 -13.66 3.29
CA CYS A 197 -10.08 -15.04 3.57
C CYS A 197 -8.66 -15.37 3.08
N THR A 198 -8.32 -14.95 1.86
CA THR A 198 -7.05 -15.30 1.24
C THR A 198 -5.88 -14.55 1.87
N TYR A 199 -6.01 -13.25 2.18
CA TYR A 199 -4.92 -12.55 2.88
C TYR A 199 -4.73 -13.06 4.30
N ALA A 200 -5.78 -13.47 5.02
CA ALA A 200 -5.63 -13.99 6.38
C ALA A 200 -4.91 -15.34 6.38
N VAL A 201 -5.20 -16.20 5.40
CA VAL A 201 -4.43 -17.44 5.18
C VAL A 201 -2.97 -17.09 4.89
N LYS A 202 -2.70 -16.10 4.03
CA LYS A 202 -1.34 -15.66 3.69
C LYS A 202 -0.61 -15.12 4.92
N GLU A 203 -1.21 -14.20 5.66
CA GLU A 203 -0.67 -13.61 6.88
C GLU A 203 -0.36 -14.69 7.93
N ALA A 204 -1.28 -15.64 8.16
CA ALA A 204 -1.06 -16.72 9.10
C ALA A 204 0.10 -17.63 8.69
N MET A 205 0.22 -17.98 7.40
CA MET A 205 1.35 -18.76 6.90
C MET A 205 2.67 -18.00 7.06
N LEU A 206 2.72 -16.73 6.63
CA LEU A 206 3.91 -15.89 6.76
C LEU A 206 4.31 -15.68 8.23
N ALA A 207 3.34 -15.50 9.12
CA ALA A 207 3.58 -15.38 10.55
C ALA A 207 4.26 -16.64 11.11
N LYS A 208 3.82 -17.84 10.71
CA LYS A 208 4.48 -19.10 11.10
C LYS A 208 5.88 -19.24 10.51
N GLU A 209 6.12 -18.75 9.29
CA GLU A 209 7.44 -18.76 8.66
C GLU A 209 8.43 -17.77 9.32
N HIS A 210 7.93 -16.63 9.82
CA HIS A 210 8.74 -15.63 10.53
C HIS A 210 8.94 -15.95 12.01
N ALA A 211 8.09 -16.81 12.59
CA ALA A 211 8.16 -17.15 13.99
C ALA A 211 9.43 -17.96 14.33
N HIS A 212 10.20 -17.48 15.30
CA HIS A 212 11.42 -18.15 15.76
C HIS A 212 11.11 -19.37 16.65
N LYS A 213 10.02 -19.29 17.40
CA LYS A 213 9.46 -20.37 18.21
C LYS A 213 8.09 -20.67 17.63
N GLY A 214 7.75 -21.94 17.43
CA GLY A 214 6.53 -22.33 16.72
C GLY A 214 5.28 -21.53 17.16
N LEU A 215 4.50 -21.06 16.20
CA LEU A 215 3.36 -20.16 16.41
C LEU A 215 2.01 -20.91 16.40
N ASP A 216 1.17 -20.68 17.41
CA ASP A 216 -0.25 -21.09 17.41
C ASP A 216 -1.08 -20.04 16.65
N ALA A 217 -1.47 -20.37 15.43
CA ALA A 217 -2.25 -19.51 14.55
C ALA A 217 -3.69 -20.03 14.42
N ALA A 218 -4.67 -19.17 14.70
CA ALA A 218 -6.10 -19.49 14.59
C ALA A 218 -6.85 -18.47 13.73
N VAL A 219 -7.61 -18.94 12.74
CA VAL A 219 -8.47 -18.12 11.88
C VAL A 219 -9.93 -18.42 12.23
N PHE A 220 -10.64 -17.41 12.75
CA PHE A 220 -12.05 -17.48 13.11
C PHE A 220 -12.93 -16.99 11.96
N TYR A 221 -13.82 -17.85 11.46
CA TYR A 221 -14.54 -17.59 10.22
C TYR A 221 -16.00 -18.06 10.24
N MET A 222 -16.80 -17.52 9.31
CA MET A 222 -18.13 -18.05 8.98
C MET A 222 -18.05 -19.03 7.80
N ASP A 223 -17.50 -18.56 6.68
CA ASP A 223 -17.18 -19.35 5.49
C ASP A 223 -15.77 -18.97 5.00
N ILE A 224 -14.97 -19.96 4.59
CA ILE A 224 -13.70 -19.71 3.89
C ILE A 224 -14.03 -19.53 2.39
N ARG A 225 -13.64 -18.39 1.83
CA ARG A 225 -13.95 -18.00 0.44
C ARG A 225 -12.69 -17.88 -0.43
N THR A 226 -11.95 -18.97 -0.55
CA THR A 226 -10.74 -19.12 -1.37
C THR A 226 -11.05 -19.42 -2.84
N HIS A 227 -11.87 -18.56 -3.45
CA HIS A 227 -12.30 -18.68 -4.84
C HIS A 227 -11.25 -18.13 -5.80
N GLY A 228 -10.89 -18.89 -6.84
CA GLY A 228 -9.85 -18.53 -7.79
C GLY A 228 -8.90 -19.70 -8.05
N LYS A 229 -7.95 -19.50 -8.97
CA LYS A 229 -6.95 -20.54 -9.28
C LYS A 229 -6.02 -20.72 -8.09
N ASP A 230 -5.87 -21.96 -7.64
CA ASP A 230 -4.95 -22.39 -6.58
C ASP A 230 -5.18 -21.84 -5.16
N PHE A 231 -6.17 -20.96 -4.91
CA PHE A 231 -6.44 -20.45 -3.56
C PHE A 231 -6.90 -21.54 -2.59
N GLU A 232 -7.68 -22.52 -3.05
CA GLU A 232 -8.06 -23.68 -2.23
C GLU A 232 -6.86 -24.55 -1.87
N ARG A 233 -5.91 -24.72 -2.80
CA ARG A 233 -4.64 -25.40 -2.52
C ARG A 233 -3.85 -24.65 -1.44
N TYR A 234 -3.85 -23.31 -1.50
CA TYR A 234 -3.18 -22.47 -0.53
C TYR A 234 -3.79 -22.60 0.88
N TYR A 235 -5.12 -22.61 0.98
CA TYR A 235 -5.83 -22.89 2.23
C TYR A 235 -5.54 -24.30 2.76
N ASN A 236 -5.57 -25.32 1.91
CA ASN A 236 -5.25 -26.70 2.30
C ASN A 236 -3.82 -26.83 2.81
N ARG A 237 -2.85 -26.14 2.18
CA ARG A 237 -1.46 -26.08 2.66
C ARG A 237 -1.36 -25.45 4.04
N ALA A 238 -2.02 -24.30 4.26
CA ALA A 238 -2.04 -23.65 5.57
C ALA A 238 -2.60 -24.57 6.67
N LYS A 239 -3.70 -25.27 6.37
CA LYS A 239 -4.38 -26.17 7.31
C LYS A 239 -3.60 -27.45 7.58
N ASN A 240 -3.23 -28.17 6.52
CA ASN A 240 -2.76 -29.56 6.61
C ASN A 240 -1.25 -29.66 6.81
N GLU A 241 -0.46 -28.74 6.24
CA GLU A 241 1.01 -28.78 6.30
C GLU A 241 1.56 -27.88 7.41
N LEU A 242 0.98 -26.67 7.56
CA LEU A 242 1.45 -25.68 8.53
C LEU A 242 0.65 -25.67 9.84
N GLY A 243 -0.43 -26.45 9.95
CA GLY A 243 -1.22 -26.58 11.17
C GLY A 243 -1.89 -25.27 11.61
N VAL A 244 -2.29 -24.41 10.68
CA VAL A 244 -3.14 -23.24 10.99
C VAL A 244 -4.53 -23.76 11.37
N ARG A 245 -5.05 -23.35 12.54
CA ARG A 245 -6.37 -23.74 13.00
C ARG A 245 -7.43 -22.89 12.31
N PHE A 246 -8.43 -23.53 11.74
CA PHE A 246 -9.60 -22.85 11.18
C PHE A 246 -10.81 -23.15 12.04
N ILE A 247 -11.33 -22.14 12.72
CA ILE A 247 -12.39 -22.26 13.70
C ILE A 247 -13.65 -21.61 13.13
N LYS A 248 -14.67 -22.43 12.86
CA LYS A 248 -15.94 -21.96 12.31
C LYS A 248 -16.79 -21.29 13.40
N SER A 249 -16.45 -20.05 13.71
CA SER A 249 -17.17 -19.23 14.69
C SER A 249 -17.01 -17.75 14.37
N ARG A 250 -18.10 -16.99 14.45
CA ARG A 250 -18.06 -15.52 14.37
C ARG A 250 -17.87 -14.97 15.77
N VAL A 251 -16.69 -14.40 16.02
CA VAL A 251 -16.38 -13.74 17.29
C VAL A 251 -17.19 -12.45 17.40
N THR A 252 -17.84 -12.25 18.55
CA THR A 252 -18.71 -11.09 18.79
C THR A 252 -18.03 -9.99 19.60
N ARG A 253 -17.07 -10.37 20.47
CA ARG A 253 -16.33 -9.44 21.33
C ARG A 253 -14.99 -10.07 21.74
N ILE A 254 -14.00 -9.22 21.95
CA ILE A 254 -12.71 -9.58 22.57
C ILE A 254 -12.71 -9.01 23.98
N LEU A 255 -12.28 -9.80 24.96
CA LEU A 255 -12.16 -9.35 26.35
C LEU A 255 -10.67 -9.22 26.71
N PRO A 256 -10.27 -8.16 27.43
CA PRO A 256 -8.89 -8.08 27.90
C PRO A 256 -8.65 -9.13 28.98
N GLU A 257 -7.51 -9.82 28.91
CA GLU A 257 -7.00 -10.57 30.05
C GLU A 257 -6.29 -9.61 31.02
N PRO A 258 -6.69 -9.56 32.31
CA PRO A 258 -6.09 -8.64 33.27
C PRO A 258 -4.57 -8.80 33.37
N ASP A 259 -3.84 -7.69 33.40
CA ASP A 259 -2.40 -7.59 33.71
C ASP A 259 -1.41 -8.35 32.79
N THR A 260 -1.87 -8.97 31.70
CA THR A 260 -1.00 -9.70 30.75
C THR A 260 -0.90 -9.03 29.37
N GLY A 261 -1.86 -8.16 29.04
CA GLY A 261 -2.01 -7.57 27.70
C GLY A 261 -2.52 -8.54 26.63
N ARG A 262 -2.93 -9.76 27.03
CA ARG A 262 -3.52 -10.76 26.13
C ARG A 262 -5.02 -10.53 25.93
N ASN A 263 -5.55 -11.20 24.91
CA ASN A 263 -6.90 -11.02 24.40
C ASN A 263 -7.68 -12.33 24.49
N ILE A 264 -8.74 -12.35 25.28
CA ILE A 264 -9.61 -13.51 25.48
C ILE A 264 -10.71 -13.50 24.41
N ILE A 265 -10.79 -14.61 23.66
CA ILE A 265 -11.85 -14.87 22.70
C ILE A 265 -12.71 -16.01 23.23
N ARG A 266 -14.03 -15.77 23.27
CA ARG A 266 -15.04 -16.78 23.59
C ARG A 266 -15.76 -17.21 22.33
N TYR A 267 -15.80 -18.51 22.08
CA TYR A 267 -16.43 -19.06 20.88
C TYR A 267 -17.06 -20.42 21.15
N VAL A 268 -17.88 -20.86 20.20
CA VAL A 268 -18.46 -22.20 20.19
C VAL A 268 -17.75 -23.01 19.10
N ASP A 269 -17.23 -24.18 19.46
CA ASP A 269 -16.61 -25.09 18.51
C ASP A 269 -17.66 -25.88 17.70
N GLU A 270 -17.20 -26.70 16.75
CA GLU A 270 -18.10 -27.52 15.92
C GLU A 270 -18.88 -28.58 16.73
N GLY A 271 -18.41 -28.93 17.93
CA GLY A 271 -19.08 -29.83 18.86
C GLY A 271 -20.09 -29.13 19.78
N GLY A 272 -20.30 -27.82 19.62
CA GLY A 272 -21.22 -27.03 20.45
C GLY A 272 -20.64 -26.67 21.83
N ARG A 273 -19.35 -26.92 22.09
CA ARG A 273 -18.71 -26.61 23.37
C ARG A 273 -18.29 -25.15 23.39
N ARG A 274 -18.53 -24.50 24.52
CA ARG A 274 -18.03 -23.14 24.77
C ARG A 274 -16.56 -23.21 25.14
N ILE A 275 -15.73 -22.53 24.36
CA ILE A 275 -14.29 -22.43 24.58
C ILE A 275 -13.95 -20.98 24.90
N GLU A 276 -13.03 -20.80 25.83
CA GLU A 276 -12.39 -19.53 26.15
C GLU A 276 -10.88 -19.70 25.96
N GLU A 277 -10.28 -18.84 25.15
CA GLU A 277 -8.88 -18.95 24.75
C GLU A 277 -8.23 -17.56 24.72
N ALA A 278 -7.04 -17.44 25.32
CA ALA A 278 -6.26 -16.20 25.34
C ALA A 278 -5.23 -16.17 24.20
N PHE A 279 -5.09 -15.01 23.56
CA PHE A 279 -4.19 -14.75 22.44
C PHE A 279 -3.27 -13.57 22.73
N ASP A 280 -2.01 -13.65 22.29
CA ASP A 280 -1.02 -12.58 22.48
C ASP A 280 -1.29 -11.39 21.57
N MET A 281 -1.85 -11.66 20.38
CA MET A 281 -2.23 -10.67 19.38
C MET A 281 -3.51 -11.11 18.67
N VAL A 282 -4.36 -10.15 18.28
CA VAL A 282 -5.52 -10.39 17.44
C VAL A 282 -5.44 -9.52 16.20
N VAL A 283 -5.63 -10.12 15.03
CA VAL A 283 -5.66 -9.46 13.73
C VAL A 283 -7.10 -9.38 13.23
N LEU A 284 -7.59 -8.17 13.05
CA LEU A 284 -8.91 -7.88 12.48
C LEU A 284 -8.80 -7.88 10.95
N SER A 285 -9.36 -8.90 10.30
CA SER A 285 -9.42 -8.98 8.84
C SER A 285 -10.47 -8.00 8.30
N VAL A 286 -10.08 -6.72 8.26
CA VAL A 286 -10.90 -5.58 7.81
C VAL A 286 -11.29 -5.69 6.33
N GLY A 287 -12.55 -5.38 6.06
CA GLY A 287 -13.11 -5.33 4.72
C GLY A 287 -12.68 -4.12 3.90
N LEU A 288 -12.96 -4.16 2.60
CA LEU A 288 -12.73 -3.05 1.67
C LEU A 288 -14.02 -2.23 1.48
N GLY A 289 -13.84 -0.96 1.14
CA GLY A 289 -14.91 -0.01 0.85
C GLY A 289 -14.53 1.01 -0.21
N ALA A 290 -15.53 1.67 -0.80
CA ALA A 290 -15.31 2.82 -1.65
C ALA A 290 -14.81 4.01 -0.83
N THR A 291 -13.75 4.66 -1.29
CA THR A 291 -13.14 5.84 -0.65
C THR A 291 -14.10 7.03 -0.64
N ALA A 292 -14.05 7.85 0.41
CA ALA A 292 -14.84 9.11 0.46
C ALA A 292 -14.52 10.02 -0.72
N HIS A 293 -13.23 10.29 -0.97
CA HIS A 293 -12.77 11.10 -2.10
C HIS A 293 -13.22 10.53 -3.47
N GLY A 294 -13.19 9.21 -3.63
CA GLY A 294 -13.61 8.58 -4.88
C GLY A 294 -15.11 8.72 -5.13
N LYS A 295 -15.94 8.68 -4.08
CA LYS A 295 -17.39 8.95 -4.20
C LYS A 295 -17.64 10.38 -4.64
N GLU A 296 -17.03 11.35 -3.97
CA GLU A 296 -17.13 12.77 -4.33
C GLU A 296 -16.61 13.04 -5.75
N LEU A 297 -15.56 12.35 -6.17
CA LEU A 297 -15.07 12.43 -7.54
C LEU A 297 -16.09 11.88 -8.53
N ALA A 298 -16.63 10.68 -8.30
CA ALA A 298 -17.62 10.09 -9.20
C ALA A 298 -18.90 10.93 -9.32
N GLU A 299 -19.38 11.49 -8.21
CA GLU A 299 -20.52 12.41 -8.19
C GLU A 299 -20.25 13.69 -9.00
N ARG A 300 -19.08 14.32 -8.79
CA ARG A 300 -18.64 15.48 -9.61
C ARG A 300 -18.54 15.13 -11.10
N LEU A 301 -18.17 13.90 -11.40
CA LEU A 301 -18.08 13.39 -12.77
C LEU A 301 -19.43 12.92 -13.32
N GLY A 302 -20.55 13.04 -12.60
CA GLY A 302 -21.85 12.57 -13.05
C GLY A 302 -21.87 11.07 -13.35
N VAL A 303 -21.14 10.29 -12.56
CA VAL A 303 -21.14 8.82 -12.60
C VAL A 303 -22.07 8.31 -11.51
N ASP A 304 -23.04 7.48 -11.90
CA ASP A 304 -23.98 6.90 -10.95
C ASP A 304 -23.27 5.87 -10.06
N LEU A 305 -23.64 5.86 -8.78
CA LEU A 305 -23.09 4.98 -7.76
C LEU A 305 -24.17 4.03 -7.23
N ASP A 306 -23.76 2.84 -6.79
CA ASP A 306 -24.60 1.94 -6.00
C ASP A 306 -24.77 2.44 -4.55
N THR A 307 -25.57 1.72 -3.76
CA THR A 307 -25.83 2.05 -2.36
C THR A 307 -24.59 1.99 -1.47
N TYR A 308 -23.49 1.41 -1.94
CA TYR A 308 -22.22 1.33 -1.24
C TYR A 308 -21.17 2.33 -1.74
N GLY A 309 -21.50 3.11 -2.78
CA GLY A 309 -20.65 4.15 -3.38
C GLY A 309 -19.67 3.65 -4.44
N TYR A 310 -19.89 2.48 -5.02
CA TYR A 310 -19.15 1.99 -6.19
C TYR A 310 -19.83 2.42 -7.50
N PRO A 311 -19.07 2.72 -8.58
CA PRO A 311 -19.66 3.03 -9.88
C PRO A 311 -20.57 1.93 -10.41
N LEU A 312 -21.75 2.29 -10.89
CA LEU A 312 -22.66 1.35 -11.56
C LEU A 312 -22.06 0.87 -12.87
N THR A 313 -22.05 -0.46 -13.05
CA THR A 313 -21.59 -1.16 -14.26
C THR A 313 -22.58 -2.27 -14.59
N SER A 314 -22.45 -2.92 -15.76
CA SER A 314 -23.30 -4.05 -16.15
C SER A 314 -22.48 -5.31 -16.47
N SER A 315 -23.11 -6.47 -16.45
CA SER A 315 -22.44 -7.75 -16.78
C SER A 315 -21.85 -7.78 -18.19
N PHE A 316 -22.42 -7.02 -19.13
CA PHE A 316 -21.92 -6.91 -20.51
C PHE A 316 -20.91 -5.77 -20.71
N SER A 317 -20.84 -4.85 -19.76
CA SER A 317 -19.94 -3.68 -19.78
C SER A 317 -19.31 -3.44 -18.40
N PRO A 318 -18.50 -4.39 -17.88
CA PRO A 318 -18.06 -4.39 -16.48
C PRO A 318 -17.07 -3.28 -16.13
N VAL A 319 -16.45 -2.66 -17.13
CA VAL A 319 -15.46 -1.58 -16.98
C VAL A 319 -15.97 -0.21 -17.43
N GLN A 320 -17.24 -0.12 -17.87
CA GLN A 320 -17.84 1.13 -18.34
C GLN A 320 -18.79 1.65 -17.26
N THR A 321 -18.68 2.95 -16.94
CA THR A 321 -19.60 3.58 -16.00
C THR A 321 -20.88 4.01 -16.71
N SER A 322 -21.82 4.61 -15.98
CA SER A 322 -23.03 5.19 -16.57
C SER A 322 -22.77 6.43 -17.44
N ARG A 323 -21.60 7.08 -17.32
CA ARG A 323 -21.22 8.23 -18.16
C ARG A 323 -20.33 7.78 -19.33
N PRO A 324 -20.78 7.92 -20.60
CA PRO A 324 -19.98 7.58 -21.76
C PRO A 324 -18.62 8.27 -21.76
N GLY A 325 -17.56 7.52 -22.09
CA GLY A 325 -16.18 8.02 -22.11
C GLY A 325 -15.46 7.98 -20.76
N ILE A 326 -16.18 7.66 -19.67
CA ILE A 326 -15.61 7.37 -18.35
C ILE A 326 -15.69 5.87 -18.07
N PHE A 327 -14.59 5.32 -17.58
CA PHE A 327 -14.40 3.90 -17.32
C PHE A 327 -13.96 3.71 -15.87
N VAL A 328 -14.05 2.48 -15.37
CA VAL A 328 -13.63 2.12 -14.01
C VAL A 328 -12.86 0.81 -14.03
N CYS A 329 -11.86 0.67 -13.17
CA CYS A 329 -11.13 -0.58 -12.99
C CYS A 329 -10.62 -0.77 -11.56
N GLY A 330 -10.10 -1.96 -11.28
CA GLY A 330 -9.51 -2.30 -9.99
C GLY A 330 -10.51 -2.26 -8.84
N ALA A 331 -10.00 -2.02 -7.63
CA ALA A 331 -10.82 -1.99 -6.42
C ALA A 331 -11.85 -0.85 -6.38
N ARG A 332 -11.73 0.16 -7.28
CA ARG A 332 -12.75 1.21 -7.43
C ARG A 332 -14.06 0.68 -8.01
N GLN A 333 -14.02 -0.39 -8.80
CA GLN A 333 -15.23 -0.98 -9.38
C GLN A 333 -15.99 -1.86 -8.37
N ALA A 334 -15.28 -2.57 -7.50
CA ALA A 334 -15.81 -3.45 -6.43
C ALA A 334 -14.63 -4.07 -5.63
N PRO A 335 -14.85 -4.63 -4.43
CA PRO A 335 -13.83 -5.38 -3.71
C PRO A 335 -13.29 -6.57 -4.52
N LYS A 336 -11.99 -6.59 -4.80
CA LYS A 336 -11.31 -7.64 -5.57
C LYS A 336 -9.82 -7.69 -5.26
N ASP A 337 -9.18 -8.78 -5.66
CA ASP A 337 -7.74 -8.98 -5.49
C ASP A 337 -6.92 -8.30 -6.60
N ILE A 338 -5.59 -8.46 -6.50
CA ILE A 338 -4.65 -7.87 -7.46
C ILE A 338 -4.82 -8.48 -8.87
N PRO A 339 -4.85 -9.83 -9.06
CA PRO A 339 -5.08 -10.42 -10.38
C PRO A 339 -6.36 -9.93 -11.06
N SER A 340 -7.50 -9.94 -10.37
CA SER A 340 -8.76 -9.43 -10.93
C SER A 340 -8.69 -7.93 -11.23
N SER A 341 -7.99 -7.15 -10.39
CA SER A 341 -7.77 -5.73 -10.67
C SER A 341 -6.98 -5.50 -11.96
N VAL A 342 -5.91 -6.27 -12.18
CA VAL A 342 -5.09 -6.20 -13.39
C VAL A 342 -5.89 -6.60 -14.65
N VAL A 343 -6.77 -7.60 -14.53
CA VAL A 343 -7.66 -8.02 -15.62
C VAL A 343 -8.60 -6.87 -16.01
N ASP A 344 -9.29 -6.26 -15.04
CA ASP A 344 -10.20 -5.15 -15.33
C ASP A 344 -9.47 -3.91 -15.84
N SER A 345 -8.27 -3.61 -15.33
CA SER A 345 -7.44 -2.52 -15.87
C SER A 345 -7.05 -2.75 -17.32
N SER A 346 -6.70 -4.00 -17.68
CA SER A 346 -6.40 -4.38 -19.06
C SER A 346 -7.64 -4.28 -19.95
N ALA A 347 -8.80 -4.72 -19.44
CA ALA A 347 -10.07 -4.60 -20.16
C ALA A 347 -10.45 -3.12 -20.39
N ALA A 348 -10.34 -2.27 -19.37
CA ALA A 348 -10.60 -0.83 -19.49
C ALA A 348 -9.68 -0.18 -20.52
N ALA A 349 -8.38 -0.48 -20.48
CA ALA A 349 -7.41 0.00 -21.47
C ALA A 349 -7.74 -0.50 -22.89
N GLY A 350 -8.16 -1.76 -23.04
CA GLY A 350 -8.57 -2.33 -24.32
C GLY A 350 -9.80 -1.65 -24.92
N VAL A 351 -10.82 -1.39 -24.10
CA VAL A 351 -12.05 -0.69 -24.53
C VAL A 351 -11.76 0.78 -24.86
N VAL A 352 -10.93 1.46 -24.08
CA VAL A 352 -10.51 2.84 -24.40
C VAL A 352 -9.69 2.85 -25.70
N GLY A 353 -8.76 1.91 -25.85
CA GLY A 353 -7.92 1.80 -27.04
C GLY A 353 -8.72 1.53 -28.31
N SER A 354 -9.79 0.74 -28.24
CA SER A 354 -10.67 0.51 -29.40
C SER A 354 -11.50 1.74 -29.76
N ARG A 355 -11.98 2.51 -28.77
CA ARG A 355 -12.75 3.75 -29.00
C ARG A 355 -11.91 4.91 -29.53
N LEU A 356 -10.65 4.99 -29.13
CA LEU A 356 -9.73 6.05 -29.56
C LEU A 356 -8.81 5.61 -30.71
N ALA A 357 -9.14 4.51 -31.40
CA ALA A 357 -8.27 3.92 -32.41
C ALA A 357 -7.98 4.87 -33.58
N GLU A 358 -8.97 5.65 -34.03
CA GLU A 358 -8.85 6.54 -35.19
C GLU A 358 -7.89 7.71 -34.95
N ILE A 359 -7.71 8.13 -33.70
CA ILE A 359 -6.84 9.26 -33.31
C ILE A 359 -5.51 8.80 -32.68
N ARG A 360 -5.22 7.49 -32.74
CA ARG A 360 -4.01 6.94 -32.14
C ARG A 360 -2.77 7.61 -32.74
N TRP A 361 -1.80 7.94 -31.88
CA TRP A 361 -0.55 8.61 -32.24
C TRP A 361 -0.65 10.09 -32.63
N SER A 362 -1.86 10.68 -32.68
CA SER A 362 -2.05 12.10 -33.04
C SER A 362 -1.36 13.11 -32.12
N GLN A 363 -1.03 12.72 -30.88
CA GLN A 363 -0.36 13.58 -29.89
C GLN A 363 0.96 12.99 -29.35
N THR A 364 1.53 12.00 -30.04
CA THR A 364 2.79 11.38 -29.59
C THR A 364 3.98 12.31 -29.81
N LYS A 365 4.83 12.44 -28.80
CA LYS A 365 6.08 13.22 -28.86
C LYS A 365 7.27 12.27 -28.93
N THR A 366 8.18 12.51 -29.86
CA THR A 366 9.48 11.81 -29.92
C THR A 366 10.39 12.38 -28.85
N GLN A 367 10.96 11.54 -27.98
CA GLN A 367 12.01 12.04 -27.08
C GLN A 367 13.24 12.43 -27.89
N PRO A 368 13.87 13.59 -27.59
CA PRO A 368 15.13 13.93 -28.21
C PRO A 368 16.17 12.87 -27.87
N VAL A 369 16.84 12.33 -28.89
CA VAL A 369 17.97 11.42 -28.71
C VAL A 369 19.05 12.20 -27.97
N GLN A 370 19.46 11.74 -26.79
CA GLN A 370 20.63 12.31 -26.13
C GLN A 370 21.86 12.02 -27.00
N GLU A 371 22.63 13.04 -27.33
CA GLU A 371 23.88 12.85 -28.08
C GLU A 371 24.82 11.95 -27.28
N SER A 372 25.25 10.85 -27.88
CA SER A 372 26.22 9.97 -27.27
C SER A 372 27.58 10.66 -27.20
N ARG A 373 28.19 10.67 -26.01
CA ARG A 373 29.55 11.17 -25.84
C ARG A 373 30.54 10.14 -26.38
N ASP A 374 31.48 10.57 -27.20
CA ASP A 374 32.62 9.73 -27.58
C ASP A 374 33.55 9.56 -26.39
N ILE A 375 33.68 8.33 -25.89
CA ILE A 375 34.49 7.97 -24.73
C ILE A 375 35.81 7.27 -25.09
N ARG A 376 36.17 7.24 -26.39
CA ARG A 376 37.41 6.60 -26.84
C ARG A 376 38.63 7.31 -26.23
N GLY A 377 39.50 6.55 -25.56
CA GLY A 377 40.71 7.06 -24.91
C GLY A 377 40.52 7.45 -23.43
N GLU A 378 39.29 7.44 -22.92
CA GLU A 378 39.05 7.61 -21.48
C GLU A 378 39.27 6.28 -20.73
N GLN A 379 39.77 6.36 -19.50
CA GLN A 379 39.89 5.19 -18.63
C GLN A 379 38.50 4.69 -18.24
N VAL A 380 38.22 3.40 -18.48
CA VAL A 380 36.95 2.77 -18.13
C VAL A 380 36.73 2.85 -16.61
N ARG A 381 35.59 3.39 -16.20
CA ARG A 381 35.16 3.47 -14.80
C ARG A 381 33.89 2.65 -14.64
N ILE A 382 33.99 1.54 -13.91
CA ILE A 382 32.90 0.60 -13.64
C ILE A 382 32.33 0.89 -12.25
N GLY A 383 31.01 1.00 -12.17
CA GLY A 383 30.27 0.99 -10.90
C GLY A 383 29.62 -0.37 -10.68
N VAL A 384 29.79 -0.95 -9.49
CA VAL A 384 29.20 -2.24 -9.11
C VAL A 384 28.23 -2.05 -7.95
N PHE A 385 26.99 -2.47 -8.12
CA PHE A 385 25.93 -2.34 -7.12
C PHE A 385 25.36 -3.72 -6.82
N VAL A 386 25.52 -4.21 -5.58
CA VAL A 386 25.13 -5.59 -5.22
C VAL A 386 23.86 -5.58 -4.37
N CYS A 387 22.76 -6.17 -4.87
CA CYS A 387 21.46 -6.29 -4.18
C CYS A 387 21.59 -7.15 -2.92
N ARG A 388 21.28 -6.63 -1.72
CA ARG A 388 21.17 -7.43 -0.47
C ARG A 388 19.73 -7.68 -0.07
N CYS A 389 18.96 -8.24 -0.97
CA CYS A 389 17.52 -8.21 -0.90
C CYS A 389 16.98 -9.31 0.04
N GLY A 390 16.77 -8.95 1.32
CA GLY A 390 16.17 -9.80 2.36
C GLY A 390 16.90 -11.13 2.58
N THR A 391 16.18 -12.14 3.05
CA THR A 391 16.67 -13.52 3.19
C THR A 391 16.93 -14.20 1.84
N ASN A 392 16.32 -13.71 0.75
CA ASN A 392 16.46 -14.30 -0.58
C ASN A 392 17.90 -14.21 -1.12
N ILE A 393 18.57 -13.07 -0.95
CA ILE A 393 19.98 -12.89 -1.38
C ILE A 393 20.90 -12.87 -0.16
N GLY A 394 20.60 -12.02 0.83
CA GLY A 394 21.45 -11.85 2.01
C GLY A 394 21.47 -13.07 2.94
N GLY A 395 20.53 -14.01 2.79
CA GLY A 395 20.52 -15.28 3.50
C GLY A 395 21.33 -16.40 2.82
N ILE A 396 21.79 -16.19 1.58
CA ILE A 396 22.53 -17.18 0.79
C ILE A 396 23.95 -16.70 0.46
N VAL A 397 24.11 -15.42 0.13
CA VAL A 397 25.38 -14.82 -0.32
C VAL A 397 25.87 -13.82 0.72
N ASP A 398 27.17 -13.88 1.04
CA ASP A 398 27.87 -12.85 1.81
C ASP A 398 28.06 -11.60 0.93
N VAL A 399 27.03 -10.75 0.89
CA VAL A 399 27.02 -9.53 0.08
C VAL A 399 28.19 -8.59 0.42
N PRO A 400 28.51 -8.31 1.70
CA PRO A 400 29.71 -7.54 2.04
C PRO A 400 31.00 -8.08 1.42
N ALA A 401 31.23 -9.40 1.47
CA ALA A 401 32.41 -10.00 0.85
C ALA A 401 32.43 -9.85 -0.67
N VAL A 402 31.28 -9.97 -1.35
CA VAL A 402 31.16 -9.76 -2.80
C VAL A 402 31.48 -8.32 -3.18
N VAL A 403 31.00 -7.33 -2.41
CA VAL A 403 31.30 -5.92 -2.64
C VAL A 403 32.80 -5.65 -2.52
N GLU A 404 33.46 -6.16 -1.48
CA GLU A 404 34.91 -5.99 -1.30
C GLU A 404 35.71 -6.68 -2.40
N TYR A 405 35.30 -7.88 -2.83
CA TYR A 405 35.89 -8.53 -3.99
C TYR A 405 35.74 -7.69 -5.25
N ALA A 406 34.55 -7.14 -5.51
CA ALA A 406 34.29 -6.29 -6.67
C ALA A 406 35.19 -5.05 -6.71
N ARG A 407 35.49 -4.43 -5.56
CA ARG A 407 36.42 -3.29 -5.47
C ARG A 407 37.84 -3.61 -5.95
N SER A 408 38.26 -4.87 -5.85
CA SER A 408 39.59 -5.29 -6.29
C SER A 408 39.71 -5.47 -7.81
N LEU A 409 38.59 -5.49 -8.53
CA LEU A 409 38.59 -5.78 -9.97
C LEU A 409 39.09 -4.58 -10.80
N PRO A 410 39.89 -4.82 -11.86
CA PRO A 410 40.39 -3.75 -12.72
C PRO A 410 39.27 -2.89 -13.32
N GLY A 411 39.43 -1.57 -13.22
CA GLY A 411 38.48 -0.60 -13.77
C GLY A 411 37.26 -0.32 -12.88
N VAL A 412 37.09 -1.04 -11.76
CA VAL A 412 36.01 -0.73 -10.78
C VAL A 412 36.38 0.52 -9.99
N ALA A 413 35.67 1.61 -10.28
CA ALA A 413 35.85 2.89 -9.62
C ALA A 413 34.93 3.05 -8.40
N TYR A 414 33.87 2.23 -8.30
CA TYR A 414 32.91 2.27 -7.22
C TYR A 414 32.28 0.90 -7.01
N ALA A 415 32.15 0.47 -5.75
CA ALA A 415 31.31 -0.68 -5.42
C ALA A 415 30.60 -0.47 -4.08
N GLU A 416 29.29 -0.74 -4.06
CA GLU A 416 28.46 -0.66 -2.87
C GLU A 416 27.44 -1.79 -2.77
N GLU A 417 27.02 -2.02 -1.53
CA GLU A 417 25.81 -2.78 -1.24
C GLU A 417 24.61 -1.87 -1.49
N ASN A 418 23.61 -2.40 -2.20
CA ASN A 418 22.38 -1.69 -2.49
C ASN A 418 21.18 -2.54 -2.06
N MET A 419 20.16 -1.91 -1.48
CA MET A 419 18.94 -2.60 -1.09
C MET A 419 17.90 -2.46 -2.21
N PHE A 420 17.40 -3.60 -2.68
CA PHE A 420 16.31 -3.70 -3.66
C PHE A 420 16.63 -3.25 -5.10
N SER A 421 17.83 -3.52 -5.61
CA SER A 421 18.30 -3.17 -6.98
C SER A 421 17.37 -3.58 -8.13
N CYS A 422 16.45 -4.53 -7.93
CA CYS A 422 15.43 -4.91 -8.92
C CYS A 422 14.29 -3.89 -9.05
N SER A 423 14.21 -2.91 -8.15
CA SER A 423 13.29 -1.79 -8.24
C SER A 423 13.80 -0.81 -9.30
N GLN A 424 12.92 -0.34 -10.19
CA GLN A 424 13.27 0.68 -11.19
C GLN A 424 13.88 1.95 -10.59
N ASP A 425 13.62 2.24 -9.31
CA ASP A 425 14.12 3.44 -8.62
C ASP A 425 15.53 3.30 -8.03
N THR A 426 16.11 2.09 -8.07
CA THR A 426 17.48 1.79 -7.60
C THR A 426 18.46 1.51 -8.73
N GLN A 427 17.99 1.57 -9.98
CA GLN A 427 18.75 1.53 -11.23
C GLN A 427 18.79 2.93 -11.82
#